data_AF-A0A536LA22-F1
#
_entry.id   AF-A0A536LA22-F1
#
_cell.length_a   1.000
_cell.length_b   1.000
_cell.length_c   1.000
_cell.angle_alpha   90.00
_cell.angle_beta   90.00
_cell.angle_gamma   90.00
#
_symmetry.space_group_name_H-M   'P 1'
#
loop_
_entity.id
_entity.type
_entity.pdbx_description
1 polymer ?
#
loop_
_entity_poly.entity_id
_entity_poly.type
_entity_poly.pdbx_seq_one_letter_code
_entity_poly.pdbx_strand_id
1 'polypeptide(L)'
;MACRWAEIVASRQSKVAESQLTAISQMRTRVPPYASFQVRGMANKCALVIVAGPAAALLAACSLTLSSGKADLPPTLHFQDEPGGPVAFQSGQPVPTFDRQPRLRAELDGQWRFDPEPLDSNLSLRDRKASLKGITDEVGTRAGVIYDDSSWSKIQVPGTFNPPPNSNTTGGFYRVEFPLPAVWSGKFAMLKFGAVRYVADVWLNGHYLGYHEGGDTPFALDATDALIPGAYNNLVVRVDNPIWGTRDDIVPWGLADWWNYGGIVGDVWLEALPAMSAVRADVTPHLDGADVSIVLQHRGTGSVAAKARVRLWPAQVTAANRLNPEAGSLVPADAEPLLDRTIDVGQVRDESVFRVAAPFSIRSADLWSPSVPALYALQVTVIADNQPADELFTTFGLRQIRVDSTAPRLLLNGAPIAFNGVALHEE
;
A
#
# COMPACT_ATOMS: atom_id res chain seq x y z
N MET A 1 0.90 -2.77 -41.21
CA MET A 1 1.49 -3.77 -40.29
C MET A 1 0.76 -3.90 -38.94
N ALA A 2 -0.19 -3.02 -38.58
CA ALA A 2 -0.97 -3.15 -37.35
C ALA A 2 -2.20 -4.11 -37.44
N CYS A 3 -2.81 -4.34 -38.62
CA CYS A 3 -3.95 -5.27 -38.73
C CYS A 3 -3.59 -6.76 -38.62
N ARG A 4 -2.34 -7.16 -38.86
CA ARG A 4 -1.93 -8.58 -38.85
C ARG A 4 -1.69 -9.15 -37.45
N TRP A 5 -1.61 -8.29 -36.43
CA TRP A 5 -1.42 -8.71 -35.03
C TRP A 5 -2.75 -9.03 -34.34
N ALA A 6 -3.85 -8.37 -34.69
CA ALA A 6 -5.17 -8.60 -34.10
C ALA A 6 -5.75 -9.99 -34.49
N GLU A 7 -5.54 -10.45 -35.73
CA GLU A 7 -6.00 -11.76 -36.19
C GLU A 7 -5.23 -12.94 -35.54
N ILE A 8 -3.97 -12.74 -35.19
CA ILE A 8 -3.14 -13.78 -34.54
C ILE A 8 -3.55 -13.96 -33.07
N VAL A 9 -3.93 -12.88 -32.38
CA VAL A 9 -4.42 -12.95 -30.99
C VAL A 9 -5.81 -13.60 -30.90
N ALA A 10 -6.71 -13.28 -31.83
CA ALA A 10 -8.05 -13.89 -31.88
C ALA A 10 -8.01 -15.41 -32.17
N SER A 11 -7.13 -15.87 -33.08
CA SER A 11 -7.02 -17.31 -33.40
C SER A 11 -6.36 -18.14 -32.29
N ARG A 12 -5.56 -17.53 -31.41
CA ARG A 12 -4.96 -18.20 -30.25
C ARG A 12 -5.95 -18.36 -29.09
N GLN A 13 -6.86 -17.39 -28.89
CA GLN A 13 -7.90 -17.50 -27.86
C GLN A 13 -8.97 -18.56 -28.19
N SER A 14 -9.32 -18.75 -29.47
CA SER A 14 -10.31 -19.79 -29.85
C SER A 14 -9.79 -21.21 -29.64
N LYS A 15 -8.49 -21.47 -29.92
CA LYS A 15 -7.87 -22.79 -29.74
C LYS A 15 -7.70 -23.21 -28.28
N VAL A 16 -7.56 -22.25 -27.36
CA VAL A 16 -7.50 -22.52 -25.91
C VAL A 16 -8.89 -22.86 -25.36
N ALA A 17 -9.96 -22.24 -25.88
CA ALA A 17 -11.33 -22.56 -25.50
C ALA A 17 -11.76 -23.97 -25.94
N GLU A 18 -11.38 -24.42 -27.14
CA GLU A 18 -11.66 -25.78 -27.63
C GLU A 18 -10.90 -26.88 -26.85
N SER A 19 -9.66 -26.62 -26.42
CA SER A 19 -8.90 -27.62 -25.64
C SER A 19 -9.46 -27.80 -24.22
N GLN A 20 -9.97 -26.73 -23.61
CA GLN A 20 -10.60 -26.76 -22.28
C GLN A 20 -11.94 -27.52 -22.30
N LEU A 21 -12.75 -27.34 -23.34
CA LEU A 21 -14.03 -28.07 -23.50
C LEU A 21 -13.83 -29.57 -23.75
N THR A 22 -12.74 -29.95 -24.43
CA THR A 22 -12.42 -31.36 -24.71
C THR A 22 -11.93 -32.09 -23.45
N ALA A 23 -11.18 -31.41 -22.58
CA ALA A 23 -10.70 -31.96 -21.30
C ALA A 23 -11.85 -32.20 -20.29
N ILE A 24 -12.86 -31.33 -20.28
CA ILE A 24 -14.04 -31.47 -19.41
C ILE A 24 -14.94 -32.64 -19.85
N SER A 25 -14.96 -32.98 -21.14
CA SER A 25 -15.72 -34.12 -21.68
C SER A 25 -15.12 -35.49 -21.30
N GLN A 26 -13.79 -35.59 -21.15
CA GLN A 26 -13.10 -36.87 -20.93
C GLN A 26 -13.00 -37.30 -19.46
N MET A 27 -13.33 -36.45 -18.48
CA MET A 27 -13.28 -36.81 -17.04
C MET A 27 -14.58 -37.43 -16.49
N ARG A 28 -15.62 -37.64 -17.31
CA ARG A 28 -16.92 -38.13 -16.84
C ARG A 28 -17.12 -39.65 -16.79
N THR A 29 -16.08 -40.47 -16.96
CA THR A 29 -16.22 -41.93 -16.91
C THR A 29 -15.18 -42.59 -16.01
N ARG A 30 -15.54 -42.81 -14.74
CA ARG A 30 -15.16 -43.95 -13.84
C ARG A 30 -15.18 -43.55 -12.35
N VAL A 31 -16.33 -43.69 -11.66
CA VAL A 31 -16.41 -43.94 -10.19
C VAL A 31 -17.75 -44.69 -9.89
N PRO A 32 -17.79 -45.77 -9.07
CA PRO A 32 -19.01 -46.49 -8.69
C PRO A 32 -19.76 -45.86 -7.48
N PRO A 33 -21.01 -46.30 -7.16
CA PRO A 33 -22.01 -45.43 -6.52
C PRO A 33 -22.12 -45.64 -5.00
N TYR A 34 -22.25 -44.56 -4.23
CA TYR A 34 -22.97 -44.55 -2.95
C TYR A 34 -23.59 -43.18 -2.64
N ALA A 35 -24.83 -43.22 -2.15
CA ALA A 35 -25.65 -42.17 -1.53
C ALA A 35 -26.00 -40.91 -2.35
N SER A 36 -27.22 -40.94 -2.90
CA SER A 36 -27.91 -39.84 -3.57
C SER A 36 -28.36 -38.74 -2.61
N PHE A 37 -27.80 -37.53 -2.74
CA PHE A 37 -28.46 -36.27 -2.38
C PHE A 37 -28.81 -35.53 -3.67
N GLN A 38 -30.10 -35.30 -3.93
CA GLN A 38 -30.55 -34.55 -5.09
C GLN A 38 -30.29 -33.06 -4.88
N VAL A 39 -29.26 -32.52 -5.54
CA VAL A 39 -29.19 -31.09 -5.85
C VAL A 39 -29.93 -30.89 -7.17
N ARG A 40 -31.17 -30.39 -7.11
CA ARG A 40 -31.85 -29.88 -8.31
C ARG A 40 -31.16 -28.58 -8.71
N GLY A 41 -30.43 -28.61 -9.82
CA GLY A 41 -30.03 -27.40 -10.53
C GLY A 41 -31.26 -26.61 -10.94
N MET A 42 -31.33 -25.35 -10.54
CA MET A 42 -32.24 -24.37 -11.14
C MET A 42 -31.46 -23.58 -12.18
N ALA A 43 -31.64 -23.99 -13.43
CA ALA A 43 -31.45 -23.09 -14.56
C ALA A 43 -32.49 -21.98 -14.48
N ASN A 44 -32.05 -20.74 -14.74
CA ASN A 44 -32.91 -19.58 -14.97
C ASN A 44 -34.05 -19.90 -15.94
N LYS A 45 -35.27 -20.02 -15.42
CA LYS A 45 -36.51 -19.83 -16.17
C LYS A 45 -37.54 -19.16 -15.26
N CYS A 46 -37.94 -17.95 -15.63
CA CYS A 46 -39.12 -17.29 -15.07
C CYS A 46 -40.33 -18.23 -15.19
N ALA A 47 -41.02 -18.48 -14.09
CA ALA A 47 -42.31 -19.16 -14.08
C ALA A 47 -43.36 -18.20 -13.53
N LEU A 48 -44.29 -17.80 -14.40
CA LEU A 48 -45.51 -17.10 -14.05
C LEU A 48 -46.44 -18.10 -13.34
N VAL A 49 -46.67 -17.94 -12.04
CA VAL A 49 -47.67 -18.73 -11.32
C VAL A 49 -48.96 -17.92 -11.30
N ILE A 50 -49.92 -18.28 -12.16
CA ILE A 50 -51.30 -17.80 -12.07
C ILE A 50 -52.04 -18.76 -11.14
N VAL A 51 -52.37 -18.30 -9.93
CA VAL A 51 -53.35 -19.00 -9.07
C VAL A 51 -54.71 -18.40 -9.38
N ALA A 52 -55.59 -19.18 -10.00
CA ALA A 52 -57.01 -18.84 -10.16
C ALA A 52 -57.77 -19.28 -8.90
N GLY A 53 -58.27 -18.31 -8.13
CA GLY A 53 -59.15 -18.53 -6.97
C GLY A 53 -59.55 -17.19 -6.32
N PRO A 54 -60.82 -16.99 -5.94
CA PRO A 54 -61.34 -15.66 -5.64
C PRO A 54 -61.08 -15.29 -4.17
N ALA A 55 -59.87 -14.85 -3.86
CA ALA A 55 -59.54 -13.99 -2.71
C ALA A 55 -58.04 -13.66 -2.75
N ALA A 56 -57.66 -12.71 -3.60
CA ALA A 56 -56.28 -12.22 -3.66
C ALA A 56 -56.03 -11.28 -2.47
N ALA A 57 -55.42 -11.81 -1.40
CA ALA A 57 -54.70 -11.00 -0.43
C ALA A 57 -53.40 -10.52 -1.09
N LEU A 58 -53.28 -9.21 -1.31
CA LEU A 58 -52.07 -8.55 -1.78
C LEU A 58 -51.01 -8.61 -0.66
N LEU A 59 -50.14 -9.63 -0.71
CA LEU A 59 -48.84 -9.55 -0.03
C LEU A 59 -47.90 -8.77 -0.95
N ALA A 60 -47.66 -7.51 -0.61
CA ALA A 60 -46.60 -6.71 -1.21
C ALA A 60 -45.26 -7.33 -0.82
N ALA A 61 -44.69 -8.15 -1.71
CA ALA A 61 -43.28 -8.47 -1.66
C ALA A 61 -42.51 -7.22 -2.10
N CYS A 62 -42.01 -6.44 -1.14
CA CYS A 62 -40.95 -5.49 -1.39
C CYS A 62 -39.73 -6.29 -1.85
N SER A 63 -39.53 -6.36 -3.16
CA SER A 63 -38.24 -6.68 -3.73
C SER A 63 -37.31 -5.52 -3.40
N LEU A 64 -36.59 -5.62 -2.28
CA LEU A 64 -35.42 -4.80 -1.99
C LEU A 64 -34.34 -5.19 -3.00
N THR A 65 -34.43 -4.65 -4.22
CA THR A 65 -33.23 -4.47 -5.03
C THR A 65 -32.44 -3.36 -4.34
N LEU A 66 -31.58 -3.75 -3.40
CA LEU A 66 -30.46 -2.91 -3.00
C LEU A 66 -29.64 -2.68 -4.28
N SER A 67 -29.90 -1.56 -4.95
CA SER A 67 -28.91 -0.96 -5.82
C SER A 67 -27.74 -0.62 -4.89
N SER A 68 -26.78 -1.53 -4.72
CA SER A 68 -25.48 -1.12 -4.21
C SER A 68 -25.02 0.02 -5.13
N GLY A 69 -24.76 1.20 -4.55
CA GLY A 69 -24.19 2.28 -5.32
C GLY A 69 -22.87 1.77 -5.89
N LYS A 70 -22.68 1.91 -7.21
CA LYS A 70 -21.41 1.54 -7.84
C LYS A 70 -20.31 2.38 -7.19
N ALA A 71 -19.22 1.75 -6.78
CA ALA A 71 -18.03 2.42 -6.28
C ALA A 71 -17.51 3.39 -7.35
N ASP A 72 -17.29 4.64 -6.94
CA ASP A 72 -16.71 5.70 -7.76
C ASP A 72 -15.62 6.48 -7.02
N LEU A 73 -15.16 5.96 -5.87
CA LEU A 73 -13.98 6.46 -5.17
C LEU A 73 -12.75 6.38 -6.11
N PRO A 74 -12.13 7.52 -6.46
CA PRO A 74 -10.97 7.48 -7.34
C PRO A 74 -9.75 6.87 -6.62
N PRO A 75 -8.83 6.23 -7.36
CA PRO A 75 -7.56 5.83 -6.78
C PRO A 75 -6.77 7.07 -6.33
N THR A 76 -6.11 6.97 -5.18
CA THR A 76 -5.23 8.04 -4.69
C THR A 76 -3.89 8.08 -5.42
N LEU A 77 -3.45 6.95 -5.99
CA LEU A 77 -2.21 6.79 -6.73
C LEU A 77 -2.37 7.22 -8.20
N HIS A 78 -1.46 8.07 -8.68
CA HIS A 78 -1.31 8.44 -10.09
C HIS A 78 0.15 8.76 -10.42
N PHE A 79 0.48 8.90 -11.70
CA PHE A 79 1.79 9.36 -12.16
C PHE A 79 1.69 10.78 -12.73
N GLN A 80 2.68 11.61 -12.42
CA GLN A 80 2.84 12.96 -12.95
C GLN A 80 4.22 13.09 -13.59
N ASP A 81 4.30 13.78 -14.72
CA ASP A 81 5.56 14.11 -15.37
C ASP A 81 6.22 15.29 -14.64
N GLU A 82 7.32 15.00 -13.96
CA GLU A 82 8.16 16.01 -13.29
C GLU A 82 9.46 16.21 -14.06
N PRO A 83 10.23 17.28 -13.80
CA PRO A 83 11.58 17.41 -14.32
C PRO A 83 12.40 16.15 -14.01
N GLY A 84 13.01 15.55 -15.04
CA GLY A 84 13.74 14.29 -14.93
C GLY A 84 12.91 13.02 -15.19
N GLY A 85 11.57 13.14 -15.28
CA GLY A 85 10.61 12.16 -15.80
C GLY A 85 9.51 11.76 -14.82
N PRO A 86 8.72 10.69 -15.10
CA PRO A 86 7.53 10.37 -14.32
C PRO A 86 7.84 10.04 -12.86
N VAL A 87 7.02 10.59 -11.97
CA VAL A 87 7.03 10.39 -10.51
C VAL A 87 5.64 9.91 -10.08
N ALA A 88 5.60 8.95 -9.16
CA ALA A 88 4.36 8.48 -8.56
C ALA A 88 3.91 9.45 -7.45
N PHE A 89 2.64 9.82 -7.47
CA PHE A 89 1.99 10.64 -6.44
C PHE A 89 0.84 9.87 -5.81
N GLN A 90 0.68 9.99 -4.50
CA GLN A 90 -0.45 9.49 -3.74
C GLN A 90 -0.97 10.60 -2.85
N SER A 91 -2.29 10.83 -2.85
CA SER A 91 -2.92 11.84 -1.98
C SER A 91 -2.32 13.25 -2.08
N GLY A 92 -1.94 13.66 -3.31
CA GLY A 92 -1.44 15.00 -3.61
C GLY A 92 0.06 15.22 -3.37
N GLN A 93 0.83 14.18 -3.03
CA GLN A 93 2.26 14.27 -2.73
C GLN A 93 3.03 13.10 -3.38
N PRO A 94 4.33 13.26 -3.65
CA PRO A 94 5.15 12.15 -4.18
C PRO A 94 5.15 10.99 -3.19
N VAL A 95 4.98 9.76 -3.69
CA VAL A 95 4.90 8.55 -2.83
C VAL A 95 6.21 8.39 -2.06
N PRO A 96 6.22 8.48 -0.73
CA PRO A 96 7.45 8.37 0.06
C PRO A 96 7.96 6.92 0.09
N THR A 97 9.21 6.75 0.48
CA THR A 97 9.64 5.46 1.02
C THR A 97 8.93 5.19 2.35
N PHE A 98 8.60 3.91 2.58
CA PHE A 98 8.09 3.42 3.85
C PHE A 98 9.18 2.70 4.68
N ASP A 99 10.38 2.55 4.11
CA ASP A 99 11.56 2.07 4.83
C ASP A 99 11.92 3.06 5.96
N ARG A 100 12.40 2.54 7.10
CA ARG A 100 12.83 3.40 8.21
C ARG A 100 14.06 4.23 7.81
N GLN A 101 13.96 5.54 8.00
CA GLN A 101 14.99 6.53 7.71
C GLN A 101 15.57 7.15 8.99
N PRO A 102 16.81 7.66 8.98
CA PRO A 102 17.44 8.35 10.12
C PRO A 102 16.85 9.76 10.34
N ARG A 103 15.52 9.86 10.36
CA ARG A 103 14.76 11.09 10.54
C ARG A 103 14.08 11.09 11.90
N LEU A 104 13.75 12.29 12.38
CA LEU A 104 12.90 12.43 13.57
C LEU A 104 11.56 11.74 13.30
N ARG A 105 11.18 10.81 14.17
CA ARG A 105 10.00 9.96 14.04
C ARG A 105 9.25 9.87 15.36
N ALA A 106 7.93 9.70 15.30
CA ALA A 106 7.11 9.34 16.44
C ALA A 106 6.30 8.09 16.09
N GLU A 107 6.51 7.00 16.82
CA GLU A 107 5.70 5.78 16.68
C GLU A 107 4.33 6.03 17.31
N LEU A 108 3.28 5.60 16.61
CA LEU A 108 1.90 5.68 17.07
C LEU A 108 1.30 4.28 17.29
N ASP A 109 2.10 3.23 17.17
CA ASP A 109 1.70 1.86 17.55
C ASP A 109 1.42 1.76 19.05
N GLY A 110 0.58 0.80 19.42
CA GLY A 110 0.20 0.54 20.80
C GLY A 110 -1.30 0.40 21.00
N GLN A 111 -1.76 0.77 22.19
CA GLN A 111 -3.16 0.66 22.57
C GLN A 111 -3.91 1.92 22.14
N TRP A 112 -4.85 1.77 21.22
CA TRP A 112 -5.77 2.81 20.77
C TRP A 112 -7.15 2.61 21.40
N ARG A 113 -7.99 3.65 21.34
CA ARG A 113 -9.42 3.54 21.61
C ARG A 113 -10.15 3.13 20.35
N PHE A 114 -11.18 2.29 20.50
CA PHE A 114 -11.98 1.78 19.39
C PHE A 114 -13.47 1.71 19.73
N ASP A 115 -14.26 2.28 18.84
CA ASP A 115 -15.73 2.29 18.86
C ASP A 115 -16.25 1.50 17.64
N PRO A 116 -16.67 0.24 17.82
CA PRO A 116 -17.19 -0.57 16.72
C PRO A 116 -18.56 -0.04 16.27
N GLU A 117 -18.65 0.38 15.01
CA GLU A 117 -19.91 0.81 14.40
C GLU A 117 -20.04 0.21 12.99
N PRO A 118 -21.25 -0.22 12.58
CA PRO A 118 -21.51 -0.54 11.18
C PRO A 118 -21.47 0.76 10.36
N LEU A 119 -20.60 0.80 9.34
CA LEU A 119 -20.43 1.96 8.48
C LEU A 119 -21.15 1.75 7.14
N ASP A 120 -21.55 2.84 6.47
CA ASP A 120 -22.13 2.74 5.13
C ASP A 120 -21.04 2.57 4.06
N SER A 121 -20.85 1.34 3.57
CA SER A 121 -19.86 1.08 2.53
C SER A 121 -20.15 1.75 1.18
N ASN A 122 -21.41 2.10 0.88
CA ASN A 122 -21.69 2.90 -0.32
C ASN A 122 -21.18 4.34 -0.15
N LEU A 123 -21.24 4.86 1.07
CA LEU A 123 -20.67 6.16 1.41
C LEU A 123 -19.13 6.11 1.39
N SER A 124 -18.54 5.06 1.97
CA SER A 124 -17.08 4.85 2.01
C SER A 124 -16.45 4.74 0.63
N LEU A 125 -17.14 4.10 -0.33
CA LEU A 125 -16.65 3.84 -1.69
C LEU A 125 -17.13 4.87 -2.72
N ARG A 126 -17.64 6.01 -2.24
CA ARG A 126 -18.06 7.11 -3.09
C ARG A 126 -17.03 8.24 -3.13
N ASP A 127 -16.89 8.87 -4.29
CA ASP A 127 -16.03 10.03 -4.53
C ASP A 127 -16.14 11.05 -3.40
N ARG A 128 -14.99 11.45 -2.87
CA ARG A 128 -14.92 12.31 -1.67
C ARG A 128 -15.54 13.69 -1.87
N LYS A 129 -15.66 14.21 -3.09
CA LYS A 129 -16.37 15.50 -3.30
C LYS A 129 -17.86 15.36 -2.99
N ALA A 130 -18.44 14.18 -3.21
CA ALA A 130 -19.84 13.89 -2.93
C ALA A 130 -20.07 13.30 -1.53
N SER A 131 -19.12 12.52 -0.99
CA SER A 131 -19.30 11.74 0.24
C SER A 131 -18.69 12.38 1.49
N LEU A 132 -17.71 13.29 1.39
CA LEU A 132 -16.98 13.79 2.57
C LEU A 132 -17.88 14.43 3.61
N LYS A 133 -18.96 15.12 3.20
CA LYS A 133 -19.93 15.66 4.15
C LYS A 133 -20.58 14.54 4.97
N GLY A 134 -21.09 13.49 4.31
CA GLY A 134 -21.71 12.36 4.99
C GLY A 134 -20.73 11.61 5.88
N ILE A 135 -19.49 11.42 5.43
CA ILE A 135 -18.41 10.80 6.22
C ILE A 135 -18.11 11.65 7.46
N THR A 136 -18.05 12.98 7.32
CA THR A 136 -17.84 13.90 8.44
C THR A 136 -19.03 13.90 9.41
N ASP A 137 -20.25 13.82 8.90
CA ASP A 137 -21.46 13.70 9.73
C ASP A 137 -21.46 12.38 10.52
N GLU A 138 -21.01 11.26 9.91
CA GLU A 138 -20.90 9.93 10.56
C GLU A 138 -19.85 9.93 11.68
N VAL A 139 -18.68 10.55 11.45
CA VAL A 139 -17.65 10.73 12.49
C VAL A 139 -18.16 11.66 13.60
N GLY A 140 -18.89 12.73 13.24
CA GLY A 140 -19.47 13.68 14.17
C GLY A 140 -18.41 14.37 15.05
N THR A 141 -18.69 14.49 16.35
CA THR A 141 -17.79 15.16 17.30
C THR A 141 -16.53 14.36 17.63
N ARG A 142 -16.43 13.09 17.21
CA ARG A 142 -15.28 12.21 17.47
C ARG A 142 -13.98 12.75 16.89
N ALA A 143 -14.05 13.45 15.75
CA ALA A 143 -12.89 14.08 15.10
C ALA A 143 -12.33 15.27 15.91
N GLY A 144 -13.12 15.83 16.82
CA GLY A 144 -12.72 16.99 17.61
C GLY A 144 -11.47 16.74 18.46
N VAL A 145 -10.73 17.81 18.74
CA VAL A 145 -9.55 17.75 19.62
C VAL A 145 -9.93 17.20 20.99
N ILE A 146 -11.05 17.67 21.55
CA ILE A 146 -11.59 17.21 22.83
C ILE A 146 -12.83 16.35 22.54
N TYR A 147 -12.77 15.09 22.95
CA TYR A 147 -13.89 14.15 22.88
C TYR A 147 -13.74 13.13 24.03
N ASP A 148 -14.85 12.77 24.68
CA ASP A 148 -14.85 11.74 25.73
C ASP A 148 -14.98 10.35 25.11
N ASP A 149 -13.84 9.69 24.91
CA ASP A 149 -13.74 8.30 24.45
C ASP A 149 -13.56 7.30 25.61
N SER A 150 -13.84 7.70 26.86
CA SER A 150 -13.60 6.84 28.02
C SER A 150 -14.43 5.55 28.00
N SER A 151 -15.58 5.55 27.32
CA SER A 151 -16.45 4.40 27.09
C SER A 151 -15.96 3.47 25.97
N TRP A 152 -15.00 3.91 25.14
CA TRP A 152 -14.50 3.14 24.01
C TRP A 152 -13.63 1.98 24.49
N SER A 153 -13.74 0.86 23.79
CA SER A 153 -12.89 -0.30 24.00
C SER A 153 -11.42 0.04 23.68
N LYS A 154 -10.49 -0.74 24.20
CA LYS A 154 -9.08 -0.65 23.80
C LYS A 154 -8.79 -1.69 22.74
N ILE A 155 -7.98 -1.33 21.75
CA ILE A 155 -7.52 -2.24 20.70
C ILE A 155 -6.01 -2.05 20.50
N GLN A 156 -5.32 -3.15 20.18
CA GLN A 156 -3.92 -3.07 19.77
C GLN A 156 -3.84 -2.62 18.31
N VAL A 157 -2.95 -1.67 18.03
CA VAL A 157 -2.52 -1.26 16.69
C VAL A 157 -1.01 -1.50 16.62
N PRO A 158 -0.48 -2.21 15.60
CA PRO A 158 -1.23 -2.94 14.57
C PRO A 158 -2.12 -4.06 15.16
N GLY A 159 -3.28 -4.28 14.56
CA GLY A 159 -4.21 -5.33 15.00
C GLY A 159 -5.57 -5.28 14.32
N THR A 160 -6.34 -6.36 14.50
CA THR A 160 -7.65 -6.53 13.88
C THR A 160 -8.80 -6.32 14.86
N PHE A 161 -9.87 -5.67 14.41
CA PHE A 161 -11.12 -5.57 15.19
C PHE A 161 -12.02 -6.80 15.06
N ASN A 162 -11.71 -7.71 14.12
CA ASN A 162 -12.49 -8.92 13.87
C ASN A 162 -11.65 -10.20 13.91
N PRO A 163 -10.99 -10.50 15.04
CA PRO A 163 -10.27 -11.76 15.18
C PRO A 163 -11.24 -12.96 15.06
N PRO A 164 -10.85 -14.02 14.36
CA PRO A 164 -11.65 -15.22 14.23
C PRO A 164 -11.80 -15.97 15.57
N PRO A 165 -12.82 -16.83 15.70
CA PRO A 165 -13.84 -17.16 14.69
C PRO A 165 -15.14 -16.35 14.82
N ASN A 166 -15.29 -15.51 15.85
CA ASN A 166 -16.62 -15.07 16.34
C ASN A 166 -16.92 -13.57 16.21
N SER A 167 -16.05 -12.78 15.59
CA SER A 167 -16.29 -11.34 15.44
C SER A 167 -17.01 -11.01 14.12
N ASN A 168 -18.08 -10.23 14.23
CA ASN A 168 -18.86 -9.72 13.09
C ASN A 168 -18.63 -8.21 12.87
N THR A 169 -17.62 -7.62 13.52
CA THR A 169 -17.31 -6.20 13.34
C THR A 169 -16.83 -5.97 11.90
N THR A 170 -17.44 -5.00 11.22
CA THR A 170 -17.11 -4.63 9.83
C THR A 170 -16.45 -3.26 9.73
N GLY A 171 -16.40 -2.50 10.82
CA GLY A 171 -15.82 -1.17 10.83
C GLY A 171 -15.96 -0.48 12.18
N GLY A 172 -15.52 0.77 12.21
CA GLY A 172 -15.64 1.63 13.38
C GLY A 172 -14.62 2.76 13.37
N PHE A 173 -14.51 3.42 14.52
CA PHE A 173 -13.64 4.55 14.73
C PHE A 173 -12.51 4.21 15.68
N TYR A 174 -11.29 4.52 15.25
CA TYR A 174 -10.07 4.45 16.04
C TYR A 174 -9.71 5.85 16.51
N ARG A 175 -9.24 5.98 17.75
CA ARG A 175 -8.76 7.24 18.31
C ARG A 175 -7.51 7.02 19.16
N VAL A 176 -6.52 7.90 19.01
CA VAL A 176 -5.33 7.95 19.86
C VAL A 176 -4.91 9.39 20.12
N GLU A 177 -4.61 9.68 21.38
CA GLU A 177 -3.97 10.92 21.80
C GLU A 177 -2.49 10.66 22.05
N PHE A 178 -1.63 11.51 21.50
CA PHE A 178 -0.18 11.36 21.63
C PHE A 178 0.50 12.71 21.84
N PRO A 179 1.53 12.78 22.71
CA PRO A 179 2.33 13.98 22.86
C PRO A 179 3.27 14.14 21.67
N LEU A 180 3.33 15.33 21.08
CA LEU A 180 4.33 15.65 20.07
C LEU A 180 5.35 16.67 20.63
N PRO A 181 6.64 16.33 20.71
CA PRO A 181 7.65 17.25 21.24
C PRO A 181 7.80 18.55 20.42
N ALA A 182 8.18 19.65 21.08
CA ALA A 182 8.37 20.95 20.43
C ALA A 182 9.45 20.97 19.34
N VAL A 183 10.36 19.98 19.31
CA VAL A 183 11.37 19.83 18.25
C VAL A 183 10.75 19.62 16.86
N TRP A 184 9.46 19.28 16.78
CA TRP A 184 8.71 19.22 15.52
C TRP A 184 8.32 20.58 14.94
N SER A 185 8.48 21.68 15.69
CA SER A 185 8.14 23.02 15.22
C SER A 185 8.91 23.41 13.96
N GLY A 186 8.18 23.89 12.94
CA GLY A 186 8.76 24.29 11.65
C GLY A 186 9.21 23.14 10.76
N LYS A 187 8.91 21.89 11.10
CA LYS A 187 9.19 20.72 10.26
C LYS A 187 7.97 20.34 9.44
N PHE A 188 8.21 19.81 8.25
CA PHE A 188 7.19 19.09 7.51
C PHE A 188 6.99 17.72 8.14
N ALA A 189 5.77 17.19 8.08
CA ALA A 189 5.46 15.92 8.73
C ALA A 189 4.59 15.05 7.83
N MET A 190 4.97 13.78 7.77
CA MET A 190 4.23 12.74 7.06
C MET A 190 3.62 11.78 8.07
N LEU A 191 2.30 11.59 8.03
CA LEU A 191 1.63 10.50 8.73
C LEU A 191 1.58 9.28 7.80
N LYS A 192 2.17 8.17 8.24
CA LYS A 192 2.28 6.93 7.45
C LYS A 192 1.54 5.79 8.14
N PHE A 193 0.86 4.98 7.34
CA PHE A 193 0.21 3.73 7.73
C PHE A 193 0.82 2.59 6.92
N GLY A 194 1.22 1.52 7.60
CA GLY A 194 1.74 0.31 6.97
C GLY A 194 0.66 -0.45 6.21
N ALA A 195 -0.55 -0.54 6.78
CA ALA A 195 -1.72 -1.14 6.15
C ALA A 195 -2.98 -0.84 6.97
N VAL A 196 -4.11 -0.59 6.28
CA VAL A 196 -5.44 -0.48 6.90
C VAL A 196 -6.44 -1.27 6.05
N ARG A 197 -7.11 -2.25 6.63
CA ARG A 197 -8.13 -3.07 5.96
C ARG A 197 -9.53 -2.51 6.26
N TYR A 198 -10.27 -1.91 5.31
CA TYR A 198 -9.99 -1.75 3.87
C TYR A 198 -10.06 -0.29 3.37
N VAL A 199 -11.08 0.47 3.77
CA VAL A 199 -11.18 1.91 3.50
C VAL A 199 -10.86 2.68 4.77
N ALA A 200 -9.90 3.59 4.70
CA ALA A 200 -9.52 4.47 5.79
C ALA A 200 -9.88 5.92 5.45
N ASP A 201 -10.46 6.65 6.39
CA ASP A 201 -10.56 8.11 6.37
C ASP A 201 -9.88 8.66 7.63
N VAL A 202 -9.05 9.69 7.50
CA VAL A 202 -8.12 10.12 8.56
C VAL A 202 -8.31 11.59 8.92
N TRP A 203 -8.42 11.87 10.22
CA TRP A 203 -8.43 13.21 10.79
C TRP A 203 -7.33 13.38 11.83
N LEU A 204 -6.69 14.54 11.82
CA LEU A 204 -5.73 14.95 12.83
C LEU A 204 -6.17 16.29 13.42
N ASN A 205 -6.38 16.34 14.74
CA ASN A 205 -6.86 17.52 15.45
C ASN A 205 -8.13 18.14 14.82
N GLY A 206 -9.02 17.30 14.28
CA GLY A 206 -10.26 17.73 13.60
C GLY A 206 -10.08 18.08 12.12
N HIS A 207 -8.86 18.13 11.60
CA HIS A 207 -8.58 18.38 10.19
C HIS A 207 -8.59 17.07 9.42
N TYR A 208 -9.43 16.96 8.39
CA TYR A 208 -9.43 15.82 7.47
C TYR A 208 -8.15 15.84 6.62
N LEU A 209 -7.36 14.77 6.68
CA LEU A 209 -6.11 14.64 5.94
C LEU A 209 -6.29 13.93 4.60
N GLY A 210 -7.20 12.96 4.52
CA GLY A 210 -7.40 12.17 3.33
C GLY A 210 -7.92 10.77 3.61
N TYR A 211 -7.89 9.93 2.58
CA TYR A 211 -8.39 8.56 2.62
C TYR A 211 -7.42 7.58 1.94
N HIS A 212 -7.63 6.30 2.18
CA HIS A 212 -7.01 5.20 1.44
C HIS A 212 -8.02 4.10 1.18
N GLU A 213 -7.90 3.46 0.02
CA GLU A 213 -8.62 2.24 -0.32
C GLU A 213 -7.59 1.17 -0.68
N GLY A 214 -7.64 0.03 0.01
CA GLY A 214 -6.73 -1.09 -0.18
C GLY A 214 -6.25 -1.65 1.15
N GLY A 215 -6.29 -2.97 1.30
CA GLY A 215 -6.03 -3.62 2.59
C GLY A 215 -4.56 -3.86 2.95
N ASP A 216 -3.70 -4.02 1.94
CA ASP A 216 -2.35 -4.59 2.11
C ASP A 216 -1.24 -3.71 1.51
N THR A 217 -1.53 -2.43 1.31
CA THR A 217 -0.56 -1.46 0.80
C THR A 217 -0.43 -0.29 1.74
N PRO A 218 0.80 0.21 1.95
CA PRO A 218 0.99 1.37 2.81
C PRO A 218 0.54 2.65 2.12
N PHE A 219 0.22 3.66 2.91
CA PHE A 219 -0.10 4.99 2.42
C PHE A 219 0.37 6.08 3.38
N ALA A 220 0.54 7.27 2.83
CA ALA A 220 1.01 8.42 3.57
C ALA A 220 0.13 9.65 3.30
N LEU A 221 -0.07 10.48 4.32
CA LEU A 221 -0.81 11.73 4.27
C LEU A 221 0.03 12.85 4.85
N ASP A 222 -0.03 14.03 4.24
CA ASP A 222 0.62 15.22 4.79
C ASP A 222 -0.08 15.65 6.08
N ALA A 223 0.67 15.70 7.17
CA ALA A 223 0.16 16.08 8.49
C ALA A 223 0.64 17.46 8.93
N THR A 224 1.45 18.14 8.10
CA THR A 224 2.21 19.34 8.50
C THR A 224 1.34 20.42 9.12
N ASP A 225 0.27 20.82 8.44
CA ASP A 225 -0.57 21.96 8.86
C ASP A 225 -1.51 21.62 10.03
N ALA A 226 -1.79 20.33 10.24
CA ALA A 226 -2.71 19.87 11.26
C ALA A 226 -2.02 19.56 12.60
N LEU A 227 -0.69 19.36 12.62
CA LEU A 227 0.06 19.05 13.83
C LEU A 227 0.23 20.26 14.74
N ILE A 228 0.26 19.99 16.05
CA ILE A 228 0.51 20.97 17.10
C ILE A 228 1.76 20.54 17.88
N PRO A 229 2.97 20.98 17.47
CA PRO A 229 4.20 20.70 18.20
C PRO A 229 4.20 21.27 19.62
N GLY A 230 4.74 20.50 20.57
CA GLY A 230 4.78 20.87 21.99
C GLY A 230 3.48 20.60 22.76
N ALA A 231 2.48 19.98 22.13
CA ALA A 231 1.19 19.66 22.72
C ALA A 231 0.77 18.21 22.46
N TYR A 232 -0.34 17.81 23.08
CA TYR A 232 -1.05 16.60 22.70
C TYR A 232 -1.75 16.81 21.36
N ASN A 233 -1.66 15.81 20.51
CA ASN A 233 -2.35 15.72 19.23
C ASN A 233 -3.32 14.54 19.29
N ASN A 234 -4.40 14.64 18.55
CA ASN A 234 -5.42 13.62 18.47
C ASN A 234 -5.58 13.13 17.02
N LEU A 235 -5.40 11.82 16.82
CA LEU A 235 -5.58 11.14 15.56
C LEU A 235 -6.83 10.28 15.61
N VAL A 236 -7.70 10.45 14.61
CA VAL A 236 -8.94 9.69 14.44
C VAL A 236 -8.93 9.03 13.08
N VAL A 237 -9.21 7.73 13.04
CA VAL A 237 -9.28 6.95 11.81
C VAL A 237 -10.61 6.23 11.76
N ARG A 238 -11.40 6.51 10.73
CA ARG A 238 -12.60 5.74 10.40
C ARG A 238 -12.16 4.61 9.49
N VAL A 239 -12.47 3.37 9.87
CA VAL A 239 -12.09 2.16 9.11
C VAL A 239 -13.35 1.40 8.74
N ASP A 240 -13.58 1.24 7.44
CA ASP A 240 -14.64 0.39 6.88
C ASP A 240 -14.03 -0.81 6.18
N ASN A 241 -14.50 -2.01 6.51
CA ASN A 241 -14.13 -3.26 5.87
C ASN A 241 -15.38 -3.95 5.31
N PRO A 242 -15.76 -3.65 4.05
CA PRO A 242 -16.94 -4.24 3.43
C PRO A 242 -16.90 -5.77 3.47
N ILE A 243 -18.05 -6.39 3.75
CA ILE A 243 -18.18 -7.85 3.77
C ILE A 243 -17.99 -8.39 2.36
N TRP A 244 -17.06 -9.33 2.15
CA TRP A 244 -16.88 -9.98 0.86
C TRP A 244 -18.17 -10.67 0.37
N GLY A 245 -18.38 -10.67 -0.95
CA GLY A 245 -19.58 -11.19 -1.59
C GLY A 245 -20.78 -10.24 -1.56
N THR A 246 -20.70 -9.11 -0.85
CA THR A 246 -21.74 -8.06 -0.88
C THR A 246 -21.52 -7.02 -1.98
N ARG A 247 -20.32 -6.98 -2.55
CA ARG A 247 -19.88 -6.03 -3.57
C ARG A 247 -18.96 -6.72 -4.58
N ASP A 248 -19.13 -6.46 -5.87
CA ASP A 248 -18.29 -6.96 -6.96
C ASP A 248 -17.30 -5.91 -7.50
N ASP A 249 -17.25 -4.74 -6.85
CA ASP A 249 -16.47 -3.56 -7.23
C ASP A 249 -15.37 -3.19 -6.22
N ILE A 250 -14.98 -4.14 -5.36
CA ILE A 250 -13.83 -4.06 -4.43
C ILE A 250 -12.86 -5.21 -4.70
N VAL A 251 -11.64 -5.18 -4.16
CA VAL A 251 -10.73 -6.33 -4.23
C VAL A 251 -10.16 -6.64 -2.84
N PRO A 252 -10.31 -7.87 -2.31
CA PRO A 252 -11.04 -9.01 -2.86
C PRO A 252 -12.57 -8.83 -2.83
N TRP A 253 -13.29 -9.29 -3.86
CA TRP A 253 -14.76 -9.13 -3.93
C TRP A 253 -15.58 -10.33 -3.49
N GLY A 254 -15.01 -11.55 -3.48
CA GLY A 254 -15.77 -12.80 -3.38
C GLY A 254 -15.24 -13.78 -2.34
N LEU A 255 -15.51 -15.07 -2.56
CA LEU A 255 -15.00 -16.14 -1.70
C LEU A 255 -13.47 -16.19 -1.79
N ALA A 256 -12.83 -16.04 -0.63
CA ALA A 256 -11.41 -16.26 -0.41
C ALA A 256 -11.27 -17.32 0.68
N ASP A 257 -10.22 -18.15 0.59
CA ASP A 257 -9.94 -19.24 1.55
C ASP A 257 -9.09 -18.75 2.73
N TRP A 258 -9.40 -17.53 3.21
CA TRP A 258 -8.81 -16.89 4.39
C TRP A 258 -9.81 -15.87 4.96
N TRP A 259 -9.50 -15.30 6.13
CA TRP A 259 -10.42 -14.42 6.86
C TRP A 259 -10.37 -12.99 6.31
N ASN A 260 -11.54 -12.35 6.21
CA ASN A 260 -11.67 -10.94 5.86
C ASN A 260 -11.32 -10.05 7.07
N TYR A 261 -10.05 -10.02 7.45
CA TYR A 261 -9.55 -9.18 8.55
C TYR A 261 -9.74 -7.70 8.22
N GLY A 262 -10.30 -6.95 9.17
CA GLY A 262 -10.40 -5.50 9.15
C GLY A 262 -9.61 -4.87 10.29
N GLY A 263 -9.28 -3.59 10.13
CA GLY A 263 -8.59 -2.79 11.13
C GLY A 263 -7.28 -2.17 10.63
N ILE A 264 -6.57 -1.51 11.53
CA ILE A 264 -5.24 -0.94 11.27
C ILE A 264 -4.22 -2.05 11.52
N VAL A 265 -3.88 -2.79 10.48
CA VAL A 265 -3.10 -4.05 10.57
C VAL A 265 -1.60 -3.87 10.30
N GLY A 266 -1.16 -2.67 9.92
CA GLY A 266 0.26 -2.30 9.86
C GLY A 266 0.60 -1.13 10.76
N ASP A 267 1.91 -0.88 10.94
CA ASP A 267 2.44 0.17 11.81
C ASP A 267 1.90 1.56 11.46
N VAL A 268 1.78 2.44 12.46
CA VAL A 268 1.40 3.85 12.29
C VAL A 268 2.48 4.74 12.87
N TRP A 269 2.94 5.72 12.11
CA TRP A 269 3.97 6.64 12.58
C TRP A 269 3.95 7.99 11.90
N LEU A 270 4.52 8.99 12.58
CA LEU A 270 4.87 10.28 11.99
C LEU A 270 6.36 10.32 11.66
N GLU A 271 6.71 10.87 10.51
CA GLU A 271 8.10 11.11 10.09
C GLU A 271 8.28 12.58 9.73
N ALA A 272 9.26 13.24 10.34
CA ALA A 272 9.58 14.62 10.03
C ALA A 272 10.48 14.71 8.79
N LEU A 273 10.18 15.66 7.91
CA LEU A 273 10.91 15.92 6.69
C LEU A 273 11.54 17.32 6.75
N PRO A 274 12.80 17.47 6.31
CA PRO A 274 13.37 18.79 6.07
C PRO A 274 12.74 19.45 4.84
N ALA A 275 12.92 20.76 4.70
CA ALA A 275 12.39 21.52 3.57
C ALA A 275 12.83 20.97 2.21
N MET A 276 14.10 20.59 2.08
CA MET A 276 14.66 19.93 0.90
C MET A 276 15.01 18.49 1.27
N SER A 277 14.35 17.51 0.65
CA SER A 277 14.41 16.11 1.08
C SER A 277 14.46 15.12 -0.09
N ALA A 278 14.95 13.91 0.18
CA ALA A 278 14.82 12.77 -0.71
C ALA A 278 13.59 11.97 -0.31
N VAL A 279 12.56 11.96 -1.15
CA VAL A 279 11.28 11.32 -0.86
C VAL A 279 11.40 9.81 -0.95
N ARG A 280 12.09 9.32 -1.99
CA ARG A 280 12.40 7.91 -2.21
C ARG A 280 13.61 7.76 -3.14
N ALA A 281 14.25 6.60 -3.09
CA ALA A 281 15.23 6.16 -4.09
C ALA A 281 14.89 4.74 -4.54
N ASP A 282 14.66 4.54 -5.82
CA ASP A 282 14.33 3.25 -6.42
C ASP A 282 15.57 2.71 -7.15
N VAL A 283 15.98 1.49 -6.80
CA VAL A 283 17.15 0.82 -7.38
C VAL A 283 16.69 -0.35 -8.26
N THR A 284 17.05 -0.31 -9.53
CA THR A 284 16.87 -1.43 -10.46
C THR A 284 18.22 -2.14 -10.65
N PRO A 285 18.44 -3.29 -9.98
CA PRO A 285 19.72 -3.96 -10.01
C PRO A 285 19.99 -4.68 -11.35
N HIS A 286 21.25 -4.65 -11.76
CA HIS A 286 21.84 -5.45 -12.82
C HIS A 286 22.94 -6.36 -12.24
N LEU A 287 23.72 -7.02 -13.09
CA LEU A 287 24.84 -7.89 -12.62
C LEU A 287 26.11 -7.10 -12.28
N ASP A 288 26.30 -5.93 -12.88
CA ASP A 288 27.51 -5.11 -12.79
C ASP A 288 27.22 -3.68 -12.33
N GLY A 289 26.02 -3.41 -11.84
CA GLY A 289 25.58 -2.06 -11.50
C GLY A 289 24.08 -1.98 -11.25
N ALA A 290 23.57 -0.75 -11.18
CA ALA A 290 22.15 -0.51 -11.07
C ALA A 290 21.75 0.83 -11.70
N ASP A 291 20.51 0.88 -12.21
CA ASP A 291 19.86 2.16 -12.45
C ASP A 291 19.24 2.65 -11.14
N VAL A 292 19.48 3.91 -10.79
CA VAL A 292 18.96 4.54 -9.58
C VAL A 292 18.14 5.76 -9.95
N SER A 293 16.91 5.81 -9.46
CA SER A 293 16.00 6.95 -9.59
C SER A 293 15.73 7.54 -8.21
N ILE A 294 16.09 8.80 -8.00
CA ILE A 294 15.91 9.52 -6.74
C ILE A 294 14.84 10.58 -6.95
N VAL A 295 13.78 10.58 -6.14
CA VAL A 295 12.80 11.66 -6.13
C VAL A 295 13.19 12.65 -5.04
N LEU A 296 13.42 13.90 -5.42
CA LEU A 296 13.69 14.99 -4.49
C LEU A 296 12.48 15.93 -4.44
N GLN A 297 12.26 16.54 -3.28
CA GLN A 297 11.19 17.50 -3.08
C GLN A 297 11.69 18.69 -2.25
N HIS A 298 11.33 19.90 -2.70
CA HIS A 298 11.50 21.13 -1.94
C HIS A 298 10.12 21.68 -1.53
N ARG A 299 9.83 21.62 -0.23
CA ARG A 299 8.62 22.18 0.41
C ARG A 299 8.90 23.50 1.15
N GLY A 300 10.16 23.96 1.12
CA GLY A 300 10.56 25.23 1.72
C GLY A 300 10.10 26.43 0.90
N THR A 301 10.52 27.62 1.32
CA THR A 301 10.25 28.87 0.60
C THR A 301 11.47 29.33 -0.17
N GLY A 302 11.27 29.97 -1.33
CA GLY A 302 12.36 30.51 -2.14
C GLY A 302 13.12 29.45 -2.93
N SER A 303 14.33 29.78 -3.36
CA SER A 303 15.17 28.87 -4.15
C SER A 303 16.43 28.48 -3.39
N VAL A 304 16.82 27.22 -3.50
CA VAL A 304 18.00 26.65 -2.84
C VAL A 304 18.93 25.99 -3.86
N ALA A 305 20.24 26.08 -3.63
CA ALA A 305 21.21 25.30 -4.39
C ALA A 305 21.22 23.86 -3.89
N ALA A 306 20.77 22.90 -4.69
CA ALA A 306 20.68 21.50 -4.27
C ALA A 306 21.76 20.63 -4.93
N LYS A 307 22.24 19.63 -4.17
CA LYS A 307 23.05 18.52 -4.68
C LYS A 307 22.57 17.22 -4.04
N ALA A 308 22.71 16.11 -4.75
CA ALA A 308 22.50 14.77 -4.20
C ALA A 308 23.84 14.04 -4.15
N ARG A 309 24.32 13.70 -2.96
CA ARG A 309 25.47 12.81 -2.79
C ARG A 309 24.98 11.38 -2.63
N VAL A 310 25.39 10.53 -3.54
CA VAL A 310 25.02 9.12 -3.61
C VAL A 310 26.23 8.28 -3.25
N ARG A 311 26.09 7.49 -2.19
CA ARG A 311 27.11 6.55 -1.72
C ARG A 311 26.59 5.12 -1.76
N LEU A 312 27.44 4.22 -2.20
CA LEU A 312 27.18 2.78 -2.18
C LEU A 312 28.05 2.14 -1.12
N TRP A 313 27.42 1.41 -0.20
CA TRP A 313 28.11 0.72 0.89
C TRP A 313 27.98 -0.79 0.76
N PRO A 314 29.02 -1.56 1.14
CA PRO A 314 28.81 -2.97 1.44
C PRO A 314 27.85 -3.07 2.64
N ALA A 315 26.93 -4.03 2.60
CA ALA A 315 26.02 -4.29 3.72
C ALA A 315 26.31 -5.66 4.35
N GLN A 316 26.30 -5.71 5.68
CA GLN A 316 26.54 -6.92 6.46
C GLN A 316 25.39 -7.16 7.43
N VAL A 317 24.73 -8.30 7.27
CA VAL A 317 23.74 -8.79 8.23
C VAL A 317 24.44 -9.58 9.32
N THR A 318 24.19 -9.21 10.56
CA THR A 318 24.74 -9.81 11.78
C THR A 318 23.60 -10.21 12.72
N ALA A 319 23.89 -11.00 13.75
CA ALA A 319 22.90 -11.33 14.76
C ALA A 319 22.35 -10.08 15.49
N ALA A 320 23.13 -9.00 15.57
CA ALA A 320 22.77 -7.77 16.26
C ALA A 320 21.85 -6.84 15.44
N ASN A 321 21.99 -6.83 14.11
CA ASN A 321 21.23 -5.92 13.24
C ASN A 321 20.15 -6.61 12.38
N ARG A 322 20.05 -7.95 12.36
CA ARG A 322 19.09 -8.68 11.49
C ARG A 322 17.61 -8.33 11.72
N LEU A 323 17.26 -7.78 12.89
CA LEU A 323 15.92 -7.31 13.23
C LEU A 323 15.82 -5.78 13.24
N ASN A 324 16.91 -5.07 12.94
CA ASN A 324 16.90 -3.63 12.88
C ASN A 324 16.31 -3.20 11.52
N PRO A 325 15.19 -2.46 11.50
CA PRO A 325 14.56 -2.01 10.27
C PRO A 325 15.33 -0.88 9.55
N GLU A 326 16.36 -0.30 10.17
CA GLU A 326 17.17 0.76 9.57
C GLU A 326 18.20 0.18 8.60
N ALA A 327 18.05 0.48 7.31
CA ALA A 327 18.98 0.07 6.26
C ALA A 327 20.44 0.48 6.55
N GLY A 328 20.65 1.67 7.13
CA GLY A 328 21.97 2.17 7.51
C GLY A 328 22.67 1.31 8.57
N SER A 329 21.93 0.57 9.40
CA SER A 329 22.49 -0.33 10.42
C SER A 329 23.22 -1.55 9.84
N LEU A 330 23.05 -1.80 8.54
CA LEU A 330 23.76 -2.85 7.83
C LEU A 330 25.13 -2.40 7.34
N VAL A 331 25.46 -1.10 7.38
CA VAL A 331 26.77 -0.59 6.97
C VAL A 331 27.79 -0.87 8.09
N PRO A 332 28.87 -1.63 7.83
CA PRO A 332 29.92 -1.85 8.82
C PRO A 332 30.60 -0.53 9.22
N ALA A 333 30.95 -0.37 10.49
CA ALA A 333 31.48 0.88 11.03
C ALA A 333 32.83 1.31 10.41
N ASP A 334 33.60 0.35 9.91
CA ASP A 334 34.92 0.50 9.28
C ASP A 334 34.87 0.32 7.75
N ALA A 335 33.68 0.19 7.17
CA ALA A 335 33.53 0.11 5.72
C ALA A 335 33.85 1.45 5.06
N GLU A 336 34.46 1.38 3.87
CA GLU A 336 34.58 2.50 2.94
C GLU A 336 33.49 2.39 1.86
N PRO A 337 32.99 3.51 1.33
CA PRO A 337 32.00 3.47 0.27
C PRO A 337 32.64 2.92 -1.02
N LEU A 338 31.96 1.96 -1.66
CA LEU A 338 32.34 1.40 -2.97
C LEU A 338 32.19 2.43 -4.10
N LEU A 339 31.31 3.41 -3.89
CA LEU A 339 31.06 4.53 -4.77
C LEU A 339 30.72 5.75 -3.91
N ASP A 340 31.24 6.92 -4.28
CA ASP A 340 30.86 8.20 -3.70
C ASP A 340 30.79 9.24 -4.82
N ARG A 341 29.57 9.64 -5.18
CA ARG A 341 29.31 10.56 -6.29
C ARG A 341 28.41 11.68 -5.83
N THR A 342 28.76 12.92 -6.17
CA THR A 342 27.87 14.07 -6.01
C THR A 342 27.29 14.46 -7.37
N ILE A 343 25.96 14.63 -7.41
CA ILE A 343 25.21 15.11 -8.56
C ILE A 343 24.76 16.53 -8.24
N ASP A 344 25.15 17.47 -9.08
CA ASP A 344 24.66 18.85 -9.00
C ASP A 344 23.25 18.90 -9.59
N VAL A 345 22.30 19.33 -8.77
CA VAL A 345 20.90 19.49 -9.17
C VAL A 345 20.67 20.93 -9.66
N GLY A 346 21.50 21.88 -9.22
CA GLY A 346 21.34 23.29 -9.52
C GLY A 346 20.35 23.99 -8.58
N GLN A 347 19.70 25.04 -9.09
CA GLN A 347 18.74 25.83 -8.34
C GLN A 347 17.36 25.18 -8.37
N VAL A 348 16.85 24.86 -7.18
CA VAL A 348 15.53 24.25 -6.97
C VAL A 348 14.61 25.31 -6.39
N ARG A 349 13.42 25.48 -6.96
CA ARG A 349 12.40 26.43 -6.47
C ARG A 349 11.56 25.80 -5.36
N ASP A 350 10.83 26.62 -4.64
CA ASP A 350 9.83 26.18 -3.68
C ASP A 350 8.73 25.34 -4.34
N GLU A 351 8.08 24.52 -3.53
CA GLU A 351 6.97 23.63 -3.91
C GLU A 351 7.24 22.82 -5.19
N SER A 352 8.46 22.27 -5.30
CA SER A 352 8.88 21.51 -6.48
C SER A 352 9.23 20.07 -6.17
N VAL A 353 8.92 19.20 -7.12
CA VAL A 353 9.30 17.78 -7.12
C VAL A 353 10.08 17.53 -8.40
N PHE A 354 11.11 16.70 -8.35
CA PHE A 354 11.84 16.30 -9.54
C PHE A 354 12.60 15.00 -9.31
N ARG A 355 12.95 14.35 -10.42
CA ARG A 355 13.62 13.06 -10.45
C ARG A 355 15.07 13.20 -10.90
N VAL A 356 15.98 12.60 -10.14
CA VAL A 356 17.42 12.58 -10.44
C VAL A 356 17.84 11.14 -10.75
N ALA A 357 18.45 10.94 -11.91
CA ALA A 357 19.05 9.65 -12.27
C ALA A 357 20.49 9.56 -11.75
N ALA A 358 20.80 8.48 -11.05
CA ALA A 358 22.12 8.25 -10.45
C ALA A 358 22.67 6.83 -10.73
N PRO A 359 22.68 6.36 -12.00
CA PRO A 359 23.14 5.01 -12.31
C PRO A 359 24.62 4.85 -11.95
N PHE A 360 25.00 3.61 -11.64
CA PHE A 360 26.38 3.25 -11.38
C PHE A 360 26.71 1.86 -11.90
N SER A 361 28.01 1.61 -12.04
CA SER A 361 28.57 0.29 -12.29
C SER A 361 29.69 0.02 -11.30
N ILE A 362 29.83 -1.22 -10.86
CA ILE A 362 30.92 -1.68 -10.00
C ILE A 362 31.59 -2.90 -10.61
N ARG A 363 32.90 -3.02 -10.43
CA ARG A 363 33.65 -4.20 -10.89
C ARG A 363 33.55 -5.29 -9.83
N SER A 364 33.40 -6.53 -10.28
CA SER A 364 33.41 -7.71 -9.41
C SER A 364 32.37 -7.62 -8.28
N ALA A 365 31.12 -7.28 -8.63
CA ALA A 365 30.01 -7.27 -7.68
C ALA A 365 29.79 -8.65 -7.06
N ASP A 366 29.63 -8.70 -5.74
CA ASP A 366 28.98 -9.83 -5.08
C ASP A 366 27.50 -9.83 -5.45
N LEU A 367 27.05 -10.92 -6.08
CA LEU A 367 25.67 -11.06 -6.56
C LEU A 367 24.79 -11.67 -5.48
N TRP A 368 23.59 -11.13 -5.35
CA TRP A 368 22.56 -11.71 -4.50
C TRP A 368 22.05 -13.02 -5.10
N SER A 369 21.96 -14.03 -4.24
CA SER A 369 21.27 -15.30 -4.47
C SER A 369 20.77 -15.87 -3.13
N PRO A 370 19.86 -16.86 -3.12
CA PRO A 370 19.43 -17.48 -1.87
C PRO A 370 20.57 -18.11 -1.04
N SER A 371 21.62 -18.62 -1.69
CA SER A 371 22.79 -19.20 -1.00
C SER A 371 23.83 -18.16 -0.59
N VAL A 372 23.88 -17.01 -1.27
CA VAL A 372 24.77 -15.89 -1.00
C VAL A 372 23.95 -14.61 -1.05
N PRO A 373 23.29 -14.21 0.05
CA PRO A 373 22.40 -13.05 0.07
C PRO A 373 23.20 -11.74 0.19
N ALA A 374 24.10 -11.49 -0.77
CA ALA A 374 24.89 -10.27 -0.81
C ALA A 374 23.99 -9.03 -0.95
N LEU A 375 24.08 -8.13 0.04
CA LEU A 375 23.33 -6.89 0.08
C LEU A 375 24.27 -5.69 0.00
N TYR A 376 23.72 -4.60 -0.49
CA TYR A 376 24.33 -3.28 -0.50
C TYR A 376 23.35 -2.27 0.10
N ALA A 377 23.88 -1.20 0.69
CA ALA A 377 23.10 -0.06 1.12
C ALA A 377 23.40 1.13 0.21
N LEU A 378 22.36 1.69 -0.40
CA LEU A 378 22.41 2.97 -1.08
C LEU A 378 22.12 4.06 -0.04
N GLN A 379 23.02 5.03 0.10
CA GLN A 379 22.84 6.23 0.90
C GLN A 379 22.69 7.43 -0.05
N VAL A 380 21.63 8.20 0.13
CA VAL A 380 21.40 9.49 -0.54
C VAL A 380 21.44 10.59 0.52
N THR A 381 22.45 11.44 0.45
CA THR A 381 22.50 12.67 1.24
C THR A 381 22.09 13.85 0.37
N VAL A 382 21.03 14.54 0.76
CA VAL A 382 20.62 15.79 0.10
C VAL A 382 21.39 16.94 0.73
N ILE A 383 22.00 17.77 -0.10
CA ILE A 383 22.78 18.94 0.31
C ILE A 383 22.06 20.16 -0.22
N ALA A 384 21.63 21.06 0.66
CA ALA A 384 21.02 22.34 0.31
C ALA A 384 21.94 23.48 0.78
N ASP A 385 22.28 24.41 -0.11
CA ASP A 385 23.18 25.55 0.15
C ASP A 385 24.52 25.13 0.80
N ASN A 386 25.07 24.01 0.30
CA ASN A 386 26.30 23.36 0.77
C ASN A 386 26.24 22.81 2.21
N GLN A 387 25.05 22.65 2.78
CA GLN A 387 24.85 21.96 4.06
C GLN A 387 24.04 20.67 3.87
N PRO A 388 24.38 19.56 4.56
CA PRO A 388 23.53 18.38 4.59
C PRO A 388 22.14 18.74 5.14
N ALA A 389 21.10 18.46 4.35
CA ALA A 389 19.71 18.77 4.70
C ALA A 389 18.93 17.51 5.07
N ASP A 390 19.19 16.39 4.39
CA ASP A 390 18.46 15.14 4.56
C ASP A 390 19.34 13.93 4.24
N GLU A 391 18.94 12.77 4.75
CA GLU A 391 19.60 11.51 4.51
C GLU A 391 18.57 10.39 4.37
N LEU A 392 18.74 9.58 3.32
CA LEU A 392 17.90 8.43 3.01
C LEU A 392 18.76 7.21 2.72
N PHE A 393 18.37 6.06 3.28
CA PHE A 393 18.94 4.76 3.00
C PHE A 393 17.91 3.81 2.39
N THR A 394 18.37 2.97 1.48
CA THR A 394 17.64 1.77 1.04
C THR A 394 18.61 0.62 0.78
N THR A 395 18.14 -0.61 0.91
CA THR A 395 18.95 -1.80 0.67
C THR A 395 18.56 -2.48 -0.64
N PHE A 396 19.54 -3.06 -1.33
CA PHE A 396 19.28 -3.86 -2.52
C PHE A 396 20.34 -4.95 -2.67
N GLY A 397 20.04 -5.94 -3.53
CA GLY A 397 20.97 -7.00 -3.89
C GLY A 397 21.10 -7.07 -5.41
N LEU A 398 22.34 -7.03 -5.91
CA LEU A 398 22.64 -7.11 -7.34
C LEU A 398 22.30 -8.49 -7.88
N ARG A 399 21.29 -8.58 -8.74
CA ARG A 399 20.81 -9.84 -9.31
C ARG A 399 20.10 -9.59 -10.61
N GLN A 400 20.00 -10.63 -11.43
CA GLN A 400 19.20 -10.61 -12.63
C GLN A 400 18.28 -11.82 -12.68
N ILE A 401 16.99 -11.58 -12.90
CA ILE A 401 16.00 -12.62 -13.14
C ILE A 401 15.59 -12.55 -14.61
N ARG A 402 15.65 -13.69 -15.31
CA ARG A 402 15.23 -13.80 -16.72
C ARG A 402 14.39 -15.05 -16.93
N VAL A 403 13.48 -15.00 -17.90
CA VAL A 403 12.90 -16.19 -18.51
C VAL A 403 13.88 -16.66 -19.59
N ASP A 404 14.25 -17.94 -19.58
CA ASP A 404 15.06 -18.52 -20.64
C ASP A 404 14.25 -18.53 -21.95
N SER A 405 14.76 -17.89 -23.01
CA SER A 405 14.09 -17.84 -24.31
C SER A 405 14.10 -19.18 -25.05
N THR A 406 14.88 -20.15 -24.59
CA THR A 406 15.11 -21.47 -25.23
C THR A 406 14.47 -22.65 -24.49
N ALA A 407 14.02 -22.44 -23.25
CA ALA A 407 13.43 -23.50 -22.41
C ALA A 407 12.46 -22.92 -21.37
N PRO A 408 11.45 -23.67 -20.89
CA PRO A 408 10.49 -23.20 -19.90
C PRO A 408 11.10 -23.19 -18.48
N ARG A 409 12.08 -22.32 -18.25
CA ARG A 409 12.76 -22.17 -16.94
C ARG A 409 13.12 -20.72 -16.65
N LEU A 410 13.24 -20.41 -15.36
CA LEU A 410 13.74 -19.13 -14.88
C LEU A 410 15.26 -19.23 -14.67
N LEU A 411 15.94 -18.12 -14.95
CA LEU A 411 17.37 -17.94 -14.72
C LEU A 411 17.56 -16.88 -13.63
N LEU A 412 18.35 -17.21 -12.61
CA LEU A 412 18.91 -16.26 -11.65
C LEU A 412 20.39 -16.10 -11.96
N ASN A 413 20.83 -14.88 -12.24
CA ASN A 413 22.22 -14.56 -12.56
C ASN A 413 22.77 -15.41 -13.73
N GLY A 414 21.91 -15.71 -14.70
CA GLY A 414 22.23 -16.53 -15.88
C GLY A 414 22.16 -18.04 -15.66
N ALA A 415 22.02 -18.51 -14.42
CA ALA A 415 21.92 -19.93 -14.09
C ALA A 415 20.46 -20.36 -13.84
N PRO A 416 20.02 -21.56 -14.27
CA PRO A 416 18.70 -22.09 -13.94
C PRO A 416 18.44 -22.13 -12.44
N ILE A 417 17.26 -21.69 -12.02
CA ILE A 417 16.81 -21.77 -10.62
C ILE A 417 15.45 -22.45 -10.51
N ALA A 418 15.28 -23.24 -9.45
CA ALA A 418 14.00 -23.79 -9.04
C ALA A 418 13.57 -23.11 -7.72
N PHE A 419 12.30 -22.70 -7.65
CA PHE A 419 11.73 -22.09 -6.45
C PHE A 419 11.03 -23.17 -5.62
N ASN A 420 11.74 -23.68 -4.62
CA ASN A 420 11.17 -24.58 -3.60
C ASN A 420 10.50 -23.71 -2.52
N GLY A 421 9.37 -23.10 -2.88
CA GLY A 421 8.67 -22.12 -2.05
C GLY A 421 7.53 -22.70 -1.20
N VAL A 422 7.04 -21.88 -0.27
CA VAL A 422 5.79 -22.06 0.48
C VAL A 422 4.89 -20.85 0.24
N ALA A 423 3.57 -21.02 0.37
CA ALA A 423 2.64 -19.90 0.45
C ALA A 423 2.45 -19.49 1.92
N LEU A 424 2.35 -18.19 2.18
CA LEU A 424 2.16 -17.63 3.53
C LEU A 424 0.94 -16.70 3.51
N HIS A 425 0.17 -16.70 4.59
CA HIS A 425 -0.86 -15.71 4.90
C HIS A 425 -0.44 -14.93 6.15
N GLU A 426 -0.76 -13.64 6.18
CA GLU A 426 -0.70 -12.83 7.40
C GLU A 426 -2.00 -13.03 8.17
N GLU A 427 -1.94 -13.80 9.25
CA GLU A 427 -3.08 -14.13 10.13
C GLU A 427 -2.92 -13.54 11.53
#